data_AF-A0A529Q989-F1
#
_entry.id   AF-A0A529Q989-F1
#
_cell.length_a   1.000
_cell.length_b   1.000
_cell.length_c   1.000
_cell.angle_alpha   90.00
_cell.angle_beta   90.00
_cell.angle_gamma   90.00
#
_symmetry.space_group_name_H-M   'P 1'
#
loop_
_entity.id
_entity.type
_entity.pdbx_description
1 polymer ?
#
loop_
_entity_poly.entity_id
_entity_poly.type
_entity_poly.pdbx_seq_one_letter_code
_entity_poly.pdbx_strand_id
1 'polypeptide(L)'
;DFDITDGAFLPDGDLLLLERSFSIARGVKMRLRRIYGESVEKGAVADGPVLMEADLGYQIDNMEGLDVWTRDDGALMVSLVSDDNHSILQRNLYLEFILHQD
;
A
#
# COMPACT_ATOMS: atom_id res chain seq x y z
N ASP A 1 -11.33 -6.21 9.21
CA ASP A 1 -11.49 -5.20 8.14
C ASP A 1 -10.15 -4.55 7.87
N PHE A 2 -10.05 -3.82 6.77
CA PHE A 2 -8.84 -3.07 6.42
C PHE A 2 -9.05 -1.60 6.76
N ASP A 3 -8.05 -0.99 7.39
CA ASP A 3 -7.98 0.44 7.71
C ASP A 3 -6.88 1.10 6.86
N ILE A 4 -7.12 2.34 6.44
CA ILE A 4 -6.14 3.14 5.69
C ILE A 4 -5.00 3.50 6.63
N THR A 5 -3.77 3.37 6.14
CA THR A 5 -2.55 3.65 6.90
C THR A 5 -1.71 4.72 6.26
N ASP A 6 -1.58 4.71 4.94
CA ASP A 6 -0.83 5.70 4.20
C ASP A 6 -1.35 5.83 2.77
N GLY A 7 -0.95 6.87 2.04
CA GLY A 7 -1.36 7.11 0.67
C GLY A 7 -0.42 8.03 -0.09
N ALA A 8 -0.20 7.74 -1.37
CA ALA A 8 0.63 8.54 -2.26
C ALA A 8 -0.09 8.79 -3.59
N PHE A 9 0.08 9.99 -4.15
CA PHE A 9 -0.46 10.31 -5.47
C PHE A 9 0.39 9.67 -6.58
N LEU A 10 -0.29 9.05 -7.53
CA LEU A 10 0.27 8.62 -8.80
C LEU A 10 0.42 9.84 -9.74
N PRO A 11 1.32 9.79 -10.74
CA PRO A 11 1.55 10.90 -11.66
C PRO A 11 0.31 11.36 -12.46
N ASP A 12 -0.68 10.48 -12.63
CA ASP A 12 -1.96 10.78 -13.30
C ASP A 12 -2.98 11.43 -12.37
N GLY A 13 -2.66 11.63 -11.09
CA GLY A 13 -3.52 12.24 -10.09
C GLY A 13 -4.37 11.26 -9.29
N ASP A 14 -4.27 9.96 -9.59
CA ASP A 14 -4.91 8.93 -8.78
C ASP A 14 -4.23 8.75 -7.43
N LEU A 15 -4.97 8.26 -6.45
CA LEU A 15 -4.45 8.00 -5.11
C LEU A 15 -4.21 6.50 -4.93
N LEU A 16 -2.97 6.12 -4.65
CA LEU A 16 -2.63 4.78 -4.20
C LEU A 16 -2.70 4.75 -2.68
N LEU A 17 -3.55 3.90 -2.13
CA LEU A 17 -3.73 3.71 -0.69
C LEU A 17 -3.05 2.43 -0.24
N LEU A 18 -2.33 2.52 0.88
CA LEU A 18 -1.90 1.39 1.69
C LEU A 18 -2.94 1.17 2.80
N GLU A 19 -3.57 0.00 2.78
CA GLU A 19 -4.53 -0.40 3.79
C GLU A 19 -4.03 -1.65 4.53
N ARG A 20 -4.24 -1.71 5.85
CA ARG A 20 -3.80 -2.82 6.71
C ARG A 20 -4.96 -3.46 7.44
N SER A 21 -4.82 -4.74 7.74
CA SER A 21 -5.69 -5.48 8.65
C SER A 21 -4.83 -6.25 9.64
N PHE A 22 -5.20 -6.25 10.92
CA PHE A 22 -4.55 -7.08 11.94
C PHE A 22 -5.58 -7.85 12.76
N SER A 23 -5.26 -9.10 13.08
CA SER A 23 -5.92 -9.84 14.15
C SER A 23 -4.96 -10.85 14.76
N ILE A 24 -5.14 -11.16 16.05
CA ILE A 24 -4.29 -12.15 16.75
C ILE A 24 -4.32 -13.51 16.02
N ALA A 25 -5.46 -13.92 15.48
CA ALA A 25 -5.63 -15.22 14.84
C ALA A 25 -5.06 -15.31 13.41
N ARG A 26 -5.00 -14.18 12.67
CA ARG A 26 -4.59 -14.16 11.25
C ARG A 26 -3.30 -13.40 10.99
N GLY A 27 -2.73 -12.76 12.01
CA GLY A 27 -1.58 -11.87 11.86
C GLY A 27 -1.93 -10.60 11.09
N VAL A 28 -0.91 -10.04 10.44
CA VAL A 28 -1.01 -8.82 9.62
C VAL A 28 -1.34 -9.17 8.17
N LYS A 29 -2.10 -8.28 7.53
CA LYS A 29 -2.34 -8.26 6.09
C LYS A 29 -2.21 -6.82 5.61
N MET A 30 -1.86 -6.67 4.34
CA MET A 30 -1.89 -5.39 3.65
C MET A 30 -2.59 -5.52 2.29
N ARG A 31 -3.10 -4.41 1.79
CA ARG A 31 -3.51 -4.30 0.40
C ARG A 31 -3.19 -2.91 -0.16
N LEU A 32 -2.93 -2.87 -1.46
CA LEU A 32 -2.83 -1.63 -2.23
C LEU A 32 -4.12 -1.43 -3.01
N ARG A 33 -4.74 -0.27 -2.83
CA ARG A 33 -5.95 0.12 -3.55
C ARG A 33 -5.69 1.39 -4.34
N ARG A 34 -6.08 1.40 -5.61
CA ARG A 34 -6.08 2.60 -6.44
C ARG A 34 -7.45 3.26 -6.35
N ILE A 35 -7.47 4.54 -6.02
CA ILE A 35 -8.65 5.39 -6.09
C ILE A 35 -8.46 6.33 -7.27
N TYR A 36 -9.43 6.31 -8.19
CA TYR A 36 -9.41 7.23 -9.32
C TYR A 36 -9.59 8.67 -8.81
N GLY A 37 -8.62 9.54 -9.07
CA GLY A 37 -8.61 10.91 -8.55
C GLY A 37 -9.85 11.70 -8.98
N GLU A 38 -10.31 11.46 -10.21
CA GLU A 38 -11.53 12.03 -10.78
C GLU A 38 -12.83 11.62 -10.07
N SER A 39 -12.81 10.50 -9.33
CA SER A 39 -13.97 10.02 -8.57
C SER A 39 -14.05 10.62 -7.16
N VAL A 40 -13.01 11.35 -6.73
CA VAL A 40 -12.97 11.99 -5.41
C VAL A 40 -13.78 13.28 -5.46
N GLU A 41 -15.05 13.18 -5.10
CA GLU A 41 -15.98 14.32 -5.07
C GLU A 41 -16.76 14.40 -3.75
N LYS A 42 -17.36 15.57 -3.49
CA LYS A 42 -18.07 15.83 -2.25
C LYS A 42 -19.29 14.91 -2.10
N GLY A 43 -19.30 14.11 -1.05
CA GLY A 43 -20.43 13.24 -0.69
C GLY A 43 -20.41 11.87 -1.39
N ALA A 44 -19.46 11.64 -2.29
CA ALA A 44 -19.21 10.32 -2.85
C ALA A 44 -18.32 9.49 -1.92
N VAL A 45 -18.43 8.17 -2.03
CA VAL A 45 -17.48 7.24 -1.43
C VAL A 45 -16.33 7.06 -2.42
N ALA A 46 -15.12 7.43 -2.01
CA ALA A 46 -13.92 7.15 -2.78
C ALA A 46 -13.62 5.65 -2.72
N ASP A 47 -13.72 4.97 -3.86
CA ASP A 47 -13.44 3.54 -3.99
C ASP A 47 -12.74 3.26 -5.34
N GLY A 48 -12.20 2.05 -5.49
CA GLY A 48 -11.51 1.63 -6.70
C GLY A 48 -10.85 0.27 -6.55
N PRO A 49 -10.16 -0.26 -7.58
CA PRO A 49 -9.67 -1.63 -7.57
C PRO A 49 -8.57 -1.86 -6.51
N VAL A 50 -8.59 -3.05 -5.92
CA VAL A 50 -7.45 -3.58 -5.17
C VAL A 50 -6.43 -4.11 -6.19
N LEU A 51 -5.24 -3.53 -6.19
CA LEU A 51 -4.14 -3.92 -7.09
C LEU A 51 -3.33 -5.09 -6.53
N MET A 52 -3.18 -5.15 -5.20
CA MET A 52 -2.45 -6.21 -4.52
C MET A 52 -3.08 -6.45 -3.14
N GLU A 53 -3.19 -7.71 -2.73
CA GLU A 53 -3.47 -8.10 -1.36
C GLU A 53 -2.46 -9.16 -0.93
N ALA A 54 -1.86 -8.99 0.25
CA ALA A 54 -0.83 -9.87 0.78
C ALA A 54 -0.99 -10.08 2.30
N ASP A 55 -0.54 -11.23 2.77
CA ASP A 55 -0.46 -11.62 4.18
C ASP A 55 0.92 -12.21 4.50
N LEU A 56 1.10 -12.71 5.72
CA LEU A 56 2.37 -13.30 6.18
C LEU A 56 2.84 -14.54 5.39
N GLY A 57 2.01 -15.11 4.50
CA GLY A 57 2.44 -16.12 3.53
C GLY A 57 3.32 -15.53 2.41
N TYR A 58 3.29 -14.21 2.25
CA TYR A 58 4.16 -13.42 1.39
C TYR A 58 5.26 -12.73 2.21
N GLN A 59 6.25 -12.16 1.53
CA GLN A 59 7.36 -11.47 2.18
C GLN A 59 7.00 -10.04 2.63
N ILE A 60 5.90 -9.90 3.38
CA ILE A 60 5.45 -8.64 4.00
C ILE A 60 5.51 -8.70 5.53
N ASP A 61 5.32 -7.56 6.17
CA ASP A 61 5.12 -7.44 7.63
C ASP A 61 4.07 -6.34 7.89
N ASN A 62 4.12 -5.67 9.04
CA ASN A 62 3.31 -4.51 9.36
C ASN A 62 3.70 -3.29 8.50
N MET A 63 3.38 -3.35 7.21
CA MET A 63 3.69 -2.30 6.23
C MET A 63 2.94 -1.02 6.59
N GLU A 64 3.67 0.04 6.89
CA GLU A 64 3.10 1.26 7.45
C GLU A 64 3.44 2.53 6.69
N GLY A 65 4.46 2.50 5.84
CA GLY A 65 4.77 3.61 4.93
C GLY A 65 4.65 3.20 3.46
N LEU A 66 4.20 4.15 2.66
CA LEU A 66 4.07 4.06 1.20
C LEU A 66 4.65 5.32 0.56
N ASP A 67 5.42 5.15 -0.51
CA ASP A 67 5.79 6.27 -1.39
C ASP A 67 5.79 5.84 -2.86
N VAL A 68 5.60 6.81 -3.75
CA VAL A 68 5.61 6.63 -5.20
C VAL A 68 6.62 7.57 -5.82
N TRP A 69 7.56 7.02 -6.59
CA TRP A 69 8.63 7.80 -7.20
C TRP A 69 9.00 7.25 -8.57
N THR A 70 9.70 8.04 -9.37
CA THR A 70 10.16 7.63 -10.71
C THR A 70 11.65 7.31 -10.65
N ARG A 71 12.02 6.09 -11.02
CA ARG A 71 13.42 5.66 -11.12
C ARG A 71 14.09 6.26 -12.36
N ASP A 72 15.42 6.30 -12.37
CA ASP A 72 16.23 6.87 -13.46
C ASP A 72 15.95 6.28 -14.85
N ASP A 73 15.38 5.07 -14.94
CA ASP A 73 14.97 4.41 -16.19
C ASP A 73 13.52 4.73 -16.59
N GLY A 74 12.83 5.59 -15.85
CA GLY A 74 11.44 5.98 -16.07
C GLY A 74 10.41 5.03 -15.46
N ALA A 75 10.82 3.96 -14.78
CA ALA A 75 9.88 3.06 -14.11
C ALA A 75 9.17 3.78 -12.95
N LEU A 76 7.84 3.62 -12.86
CA LEU A 76 7.07 4.08 -11.72
C LEU A 76 7.22 3.07 -10.58
N MET A 77 7.87 3.50 -9.51
CA MET A 77 8.19 2.69 -8.35
C MET A 77 7.18 2.92 -7.23
N VAL A 78 6.82 1.84 -6.54
CA VAL A 78 6.07 1.84 -5.30
C VAL A 78 6.98 1.29 -4.20
N SER A 79 7.30 2.12 -3.23
CA SER A 79 8.09 1.74 -2.06
C SER A 79 7.17 1.48 -0.87
N LEU A 80 7.40 0.38 -0.16
CA LEU A 80 6.72 0.04 1.08
C LEU A 80 7.75 -0.19 2.19
N VAL A 81 7.47 0.33 3.39
CA VAL A 81 8.27 0.09 4.59
C VAL A 81 7.42 -0.46 5.71
N SER A 82 7.94 -1.43 6.47
CA SER A 82 7.28 -1.91 7.69
C SER A 82 7.73 -1.17 8.94
N ASP A 83 6.84 -1.12 9.92
CA ASP A 83 7.17 -0.83 11.31
C ASP A 83 7.22 -2.13 12.11
N ASP A 84 8.32 -2.38 12.81
CA ASP A 84 8.49 -3.54 13.67
C ASP A 84 7.85 -3.39 15.06
N ASN A 85 7.27 -2.22 15.40
CA ASN A 85 6.72 -1.89 16.72
C ASN A 85 7.67 -2.22 17.89
N HIS A 86 9.00 -2.19 17.68
CA HIS A 86 10.00 -2.67 18.62
C HIS A 86 9.82 -4.16 19.04
N SER A 87 9.17 -4.97 18.21
CA SER A 87 8.89 -6.38 18.44
C SER A 87 9.92 -7.28 17.77
N ILE A 88 10.47 -8.25 18.51
CA ILE A 88 11.40 -9.26 17.95
C ILE A 88 10.74 -10.22 16.95
N LEU A 89 9.41 -10.26 16.89
CA LEU A 89 8.66 -11.11 15.98
C LEU A 89 8.40 -10.45 14.62
N GLN A 90 8.53 -9.13 14.55
CA GLN A 90 8.30 -8.35 13.34
C GLN A 90 9.62 -8.03 12.66
N ARG A 91 9.56 -7.90 11.33
CA ARG A 91 10.71 -7.63 10.48
C ARG A 91 10.69 -6.17 10.04
N ASN A 92 11.87 -5.58 10.00
CA ASN A 92 12.12 -4.34 9.26
C ASN A 92 12.33 -4.69 7.79
N LEU A 93 11.34 -4.33 6.96
CA LEU A 93 11.31 -4.60 5.54
C LEU A 93 11.22 -3.28 4.77
N TYR A 94 11.95 -3.23 3.67
CA TYR A 94 11.79 -2.23 2.62
C TYR A 94 11.60 -3.00 1.31
N LEU A 95 10.46 -2.82 0.68
CA LEU A 95 10.09 -3.49 -0.56
C LEU A 95 9.84 -2.45 -1.66
N GLU A 96 10.28 -2.76 -2.87
CA GLU A 96 10.06 -1.93 -4.04
C GLU A 96 9.39 -2.75 -5.14
N PHE A 97 8.37 -2.17 -5.76
CA PHE A 97 7.64 -2.77 -6.87
C PHE A 97 7.61 -1.80 -8.05
N ILE A 98 7.70 -2.33 -9.27
CA ILE A 98 7.37 -1.54 -10.46
C ILE A 98 5.86 -1.61 -10.64
N LEU A 99 5.20 -0.45 -10.70
CA LEU A 99 3.80 -0.35 -11.05
C LEU A 99 3.67 -0.25 -12.57
N HIS A 100 3.12 -1.29 -13.18
CA HIS A 100 2.80 -1.30 -14.60
C HIS A 100 1.42 -0.70 -14.83
N GLN A 101 1.27 0.04 -15.93
CA GLN A 101 -0.05 0.39 -16.45
C GLN A 101 -0.65 -0.84 -17.14
N ASP A 102 -1.96 -1.03 -16.98
CA ASP A 102 -2.73 -2.00 -17.76
C ASP A 102 -2.85 -1.58 -19.24
#